data_AF-A0A963HRF1-F1
#
_entry.id   AF-A0A963HRF1-F1
#
_cell.length_a   1.000
_cell.length_b   1.000
_cell.length_c   1.000
_cell.angle_alpha   90.00
_cell.angle_beta   90.00
_cell.angle_gamma   90.00
#
_symmetry.space_group_name_H-M   'P 1'
#
loop_
_entity.id
_entity.type
_entity.pdbx_description
1 polymer ?
#
loop_
_entity_poly.entity_id
_entity_poly.type
_entity_poly.pdbx_seq_one_letter_code
_entity_poly.pdbx_strand_id
1 'polypeptide(L)'
;MEEELFKQQMRAFDRWKAELIQVIQDYHHWLEMQGKGSAETNIRLFDVIESLKSDHLTIAFVAEFSRGKTELINAIFFADYKRRLLPSEAGRTTMCPTELFYDYEEDSAYIRLLPIETRLQEKSISELKREPEQWKTIHLDVNSSDQMVEAL
;
A
#
# COMPACT_ATOMS: atom_id res chain seq x y z
N MET A 1 13.93 -1.92 19.29
CA MET A 1 12.76 -1.81 20.19
C MET A 1 11.65 -0.98 19.54
N GLU A 2 11.96 0.17 18.92
CA GLU A 2 10.98 0.98 18.17
C GLU A 2 10.53 0.37 16.83
N GLU A 3 11.43 -0.29 16.09
CA GLU A 3 11.07 -0.97 14.82
C GLU A 3 10.06 -2.12 15.02
N GLU A 4 10.19 -2.83 16.16
CA GLU A 4 9.23 -3.83 16.61
C GLU A 4 7.86 -3.20 16.94
N LEU A 5 7.84 -2.02 17.54
CA LEU A 5 6.59 -1.32 17.87
C LEU A 5 5.82 -0.93 16.59
N PHE A 6 6.51 -0.43 15.57
CA PHE A 6 5.89 -0.07 14.30
C PHE A 6 5.26 -1.30 13.61
N LYS A 7 6.02 -2.40 13.49
CA LYS A 7 5.51 -3.68 12.96
C LYS A 7 4.31 -4.20 13.76
N GLN A 8 4.35 -4.07 15.10
CA GLN A 8 3.25 -4.46 15.98
C GLN A 8 2.00 -3.61 15.76
N GLN A 9 2.13 -2.30 15.60
CA GLN A 9 1.01 -1.39 15.32
C GLN A 9 0.37 -1.68 13.96
N MET A 10 1.17 -1.94 12.92
CA MET A 10 0.63 -2.34 11.60
C MET A 10 -0.17 -3.64 11.70
N ARG A 11 0.36 -4.66 12.39
CA ARG A 11 -0.36 -5.93 12.61
C ARG A 11 -1.61 -5.74 13.48
N ALA A 12 -1.59 -4.81 14.44
CA ALA A 12 -2.75 -4.51 15.27
C ALA A 12 -3.86 -3.83 14.46
N PHE A 13 -3.51 -2.91 13.57
CA PHE A 13 -4.45 -2.27 12.65
C PHE A 13 -5.11 -3.30 11.72
N ASP A 14 -4.32 -4.20 11.13
CA ASP A 14 -4.83 -5.26 10.26
C ASP A 14 -5.80 -6.21 10.99
N ARG A 15 -5.44 -6.64 12.21
CA ARG A 15 -6.34 -7.43 13.06
C ARG A 15 -7.63 -6.70 13.40
N TRP A 16 -7.53 -5.44 13.84
CA TRP A 16 -8.70 -4.62 14.17
C TRP A 16 -9.66 -4.50 12.98
N LYS A 17 -9.11 -4.30 11.78
CA LYS A 17 -9.88 -4.21 10.54
C LYS A 17 -10.61 -5.52 10.23
N ALA A 18 -9.92 -6.65 10.36
CA ALA A 18 -10.52 -7.98 10.17
C ALA A 18 -11.63 -8.26 11.19
N GLU A 19 -11.41 -7.92 12.46
CA GLU A 19 -12.41 -8.05 13.53
C GLU A 19 -13.64 -7.17 13.25
N LEU A 20 -13.44 -5.93 12.80
CA LEU A 20 -14.54 -5.03 12.47
C LEU A 20 -15.38 -5.56 11.31
N ILE A 21 -14.75 -6.10 10.26
CA ILE A 21 -15.46 -6.74 9.14
C ILE A 21 -16.30 -7.91 9.66
N GLN A 22 -15.74 -8.77 10.51
CA GLN A 22 -16.47 -9.91 11.08
C GLN A 22 -17.68 -9.45 11.91
N VAL A 23 -17.53 -8.43 12.76
CA VAL A 23 -18.64 -7.89 13.56
C VAL A 23 -19.77 -7.36 12.68
N ILE A 24 -19.45 -6.69 11.56
CA ILE A 24 -20.46 -6.18 10.62
C ILE A 24 -21.17 -7.34 9.90
N GLN A 25 -20.43 -8.40 9.54
CA GLN A 25 -21.01 -9.61 8.94
C GLN A 25 -21.93 -10.36 9.90
N ASP A 26 -21.54 -10.49 11.17
CA ASP A 26 -22.35 -11.12 12.21
C ASP A 26 -23.63 -10.32 12.45
N TYR A 27 -23.53 -8.99 12.47
CA TYR A 27 -24.68 -8.10 12.56
C TYR A 27 -25.63 -8.23 11.36
N HIS A 28 -25.09 -8.31 10.14
CA HIS A 28 -25.86 -8.56 8.93
C HIS A 28 -26.62 -9.90 9.02
N HIS A 29 -25.93 -10.97 9.41
CA HIS A 29 -26.56 -12.28 9.59
C HIS A 29 -27.68 -12.25 10.65
N TRP A 30 -27.46 -11.54 11.75
CA TRP A 30 -28.47 -11.37 12.78
C TRP A 30 -29.71 -10.60 12.28
N LEU A 31 -29.53 -9.54 11.49
CA LEU A 31 -30.65 -8.79 10.90
C LEU A 31 -31.53 -9.66 10.00
N GLU A 32 -30.91 -10.51 9.17
CA GLU A 32 -31.59 -11.46 8.30
C GLU A 32 -32.38 -12.49 9.13
N MET A 33 -31.77 -13.06 10.17
CA MET A 33 -32.46 -14.00 11.07
C MET A 33 -33.69 -13.39 11.77
N GLN A 34 -33.67 -12.10 12.07
CA GLN A 34 -34.78 -11.40 12.70
C GLN A 34 -35.84 -10.91 11.70
N GLY A 35 -35.65 -11.11 10.40
CA GLY A 35 -36.52 -10.56 9.36
C GLY A 35 -36.53 -9.02 9.35
N LYS A 36 -35.48 -8.39 9.87
CA LYS A 36 -35.32 -6.92 9.94
C LYS A 36 -34.37 -6.39 8.86
N GLY A 37 -33.81 -7.28 8.04
CA GLY A 37 -33.05 -6.91 6.86
C GLY A 37 -33.95 -6.23 5.82
N SER A 38 -33.43 -5.16 5.21
CA SER A 38 -34.02 -4.53 4.04
C SER A 38 -33.00 -4.52 2.91
N ALA A 39 -33.45 -4.52 1.66
CA ALA A 39 -32.54 -4.46 0.52
C ALA A 39 -31.60 -3.25 0.59
N GLU A 40 -32.09 -2.10 1.07
CA GLU A 40 -31.26 -0.90 1.28
C GLU A 40 -30.20 -1.11 2.37
N THR A 41 -30.57 -1.72 3.50
CA THR A 41 -29.61 -2.03 4.58
C THR A 41 -28.53 -3.00 4.11
N ASN A 42 -28.90 -4.00 3.31
CA ASN A 42 -27.97 -5.02 2.84
C ASN A 42 -26.96 -4.44 1.84
N ILE A 43 -27.40 -3.55 0.94
CA ILE A 43 -26.49 -2.82 0.04
C ILE A 43 -25.52 -1.96 0.87
N ARG A 44 -26.02 -1.20 1.84
CA ARG A 44 -25.14 -0.35 2.67
C ARG A 44 -24.12 -1.16 3.48
N LEU A 45 -24.52 -2.31 4.04
CA LEU A 45 -23.61 -3.18 4.79
C LEU A 45 -22.54 -3.79 3.87
N PHE A 46 -22.94 -4.19 2.67
CA PHE A 46 -22.02 -4.65 1.64
C PHE A 46 -20.99 -3.56 1.27
N ASP A 47 -21.45 -2.34 0.96
CA ASP A 47 -20.57 -1.22 0.60
C ASP A 47 -19.58 -0.88 1.72
N VAL A 48 -20.01 -0.93 2.99
CA VAL A 48 -19.13 -0.71 4.15
C VAL A 48 -18.08 -1.82 4.26
N ILE A 49 -18.46 -3.08 4.07
CA ILE A 49 -17.52 -4.21 4.09
C ILE A 49 -16.50 -4.08 2.97
N GLU A 50 -16.93 -3.74 1.74
CA GLU A 50 -16.03 -3.57 0.60
C GLU A 50 -15.13 -2.35 0.76
N SER A 51 -15.64 -1.24 1.31
CA SER A 51 -14.83 -0.07 1.66
C SER A 51 -13.78 -0.41 2.72
N LEU A 52 -14.13 -1.23 3.71
CA LEU A 52 -13.15 -1.70 4.69
C LEU A 52 -12.13 -2.59 3.98
N LYS A 53 -12.52 -3.64 3.27
CA LYS A 53 -11.58 -4.54 2.57
C LYS A 53 -10.58 -3.78 1.69
N SER A 54 -11.07 -2.85 0.89
CA SER A 54 -10.26 -2.01 -0.02
C SER A 54 -9.47 -0.90 0.67
N ASP A 55 -9.57 -0.71 1.98
CA ASP A 55 -8.76 0.27 2.71
C ASP A 55 -7.31 -0.20 2.86
N HIS A 56 -6.35 0.65 2.52
CA HIS A 56 -4.92 0.32 2.58
C HIS A 56 -4.20 1.35 3.44
N LEU A 57 -3.30 0.88 4.30
CA LEU A 57 -2.42 1.77 5.06
C LEU A 57 -1.43 2.44 4.10
N THR A 58 -1.72 3.70 3.73
CA THR A 58 -0.87 4.49 2.83
C THR A 58 0.04 5.40 3.63
N ILE A 59 1.36 5.29 3.41
CA ILE A 59 2.37 6.11 4.07
C ILE A 59 3.03 7.01 3.02
N ALA A 60 2.82 8.32 3.15
CA ALA A 60 3.39 9.32 2.24
C ALA A 60 4.66 9.93 2.83
N PHE A 61 5.79 9.74 2.16
CA PHE A 61 7.06 10.37 2.51
C PHE A 61 7.28 11.65 1.70
N VAL A 62 7.20 12.81 2.35
CA VAL A 62 7.35 14.12 1.71
C VAL A 62 8.52 14.88 2.35
N ALA A 63 9.46 15.32 1.54
CA ALA A 63 10.63 16.08 1.98
C ALA A 63 11.22 16.87 0.81
N GLU A 64 12.03 17.89 1.11
CA GLU A 64 12.86 18.58 0.11
C GLU A 64 13.91 17.62 -0.51
N PHE A 65 14.47 18.04 -1.65
CA PHE A 65 15.52 17.28 -2.33
C PHE A 65 16.71 17.01 -1.39
N SER A 66 17.21 15.77 -1.40
CA SER A 66 18.40 15.34 -0.65
C SER A 66 18.31 15.47 0.89
N ARG A 67 17.12 15.28 1.46
CA ARG A 67 16.91 15.23 2.93
C ARG A 67 16.83 13.81 3.51
N GLY A 68 17.39 12.82 2.84
CA GLY A 68 17.46 11.44 3.36
C GLY A 68 16.12 10.69 3.39
N LYS A 69 15.15 11.09 2.57
CA LYS A 69 13.87 10.39 2.43
C LYS A 69 14.06 8.90 2.09
N THR A 70 14.95 8.61 1.14
CA THR A 70 15.21 7.23 0.72
C THR A 70 15.90 6.42 1.81
N GLU A 71 16.88 7.00 2.51
CA GLU A 71 17.49 6.41 3.71
C GLU A 71 16.45 6.07 4.78
N LEU A 72 15.50 6.97 5.03
CA LEU A 72 14.44 6.72 6.01
C LEU A 72 13.56 5.52 5.61
N ILE A 73 13.17 5.43 4.34
CA ILE A 73 12.38 4.28 3.84
C ILE A 73 13.19 2.98 3.99
N ASN A 74 14.48 3.00 3.61
CA ASN A 74 15.37 1.85 3.80
C ASN A 74 15.49 1.44 5.28
N ALA A 75 15.58 2.41 6.20
CA ALA A 75 15.69 2.12 7.63
C ALA A 75 14.39 1.59 8.24
N ILE A 76 13.23 2.06 7.78
CA ILE A 76 11.92 1.64 8.34
C ILE A 76 11.49 0.27 7.80
N PHE A 77 11.64 0.03 6.49
CA PHE A 77 11.05 -1.15 5.84
C PHE A 77 12.06 -2.22 5.43
N PHE A 78 13.33 -1.86 5.28
CA PHE A 78 14.34 -2.73 4.66
C PHE A 78 15.57 -2.99 5.53
N ALA A 79 15.55 -2.58 6.81
CA ALA A 79 16.70 -2.76 7.71
C ALA A 79 17.12 -4.24 7.85
N ASP A 80 16.15 -5.16 7.83
CA ASP A 80 16.38 -6.60 7.91
C ASP A 80 17.17 -7.17 6.72
N TYR A 81 17.09 -6.55 5.54
CA TYR A 81 17.83 -6.98 4.35
C TYR A 81 19.33 -6.64 4.42
N LYS A 82 19.76 -5.83 5.41
CA LYS A 82 21.15 -5.40 5.63
C LYS A 82 21.81 -4.79 4.37
N ARG A 83 21.00 -4.33 3.42
CA ARG A 83 21.39 -3.72 2.15
C ARG A 83 20.47 -2.53 1.87
N ARG A 84 20.96 -1.56 1.11
CA ARG A 84 20.15 -0.44 0.63
C ARG A 84 19.35 -0.94 -0.58
N LEU A 85 18.06 -1.16 -0.38
CA LEU A 85 17.19 -1.61 -1.46
C LEU A 85 16.81 -0.44 -2.36
N LEU A 86 16.32 0.66 -1.80
CA LEU A 86 16.07 1.87 -2.60
C LEU A 86 17.35 2.67 -2.84
N PRO A 87 17.58 3.18 -4.06
CA PRO A 87 18.78 3.92 -4.42
C PRO A 87 18.83 5.27 -3.70
N SER A 88 19.92 5.48 -2.96
CA SER A 88 20.08 6.56 -1.98
C SER A 88 21.39 7.34 -2.13
N GLU A 89 22.25 6.92 -3.05
CA GLU A 89 23.50 7.60 -3.35
C GLU A 89 23.25 8.95 -4.05
N ALA A 90 24.19 9.88 -3.90
CA ALA A 90 24.12 11.18 -4.56
C ALA A 90 23.98 11.00 -6.09
N GLY A 91 22.95 11.63 -6.68
CA GLY A 91 22.62 11.48 -8.10
C GLY A 91 21.78 10.25 -8.45
N ARG A 92 21.47 9.38 -7.48
CA ARG A 92 20.61 8.19 -7.64
C ARG A 92 19.29 8.29 -6.85
N THR A 93 18.81 9.50 -6.58
CA THR A 93 17.50 9.71 -5.93
C THR A 93 16.36 9.42 -6.92
N THR A 94 15.27 8.81 -6.44
CA THR A 94 14.03 8.63 -7.20
C THR A 94 13.44 9.98 -7.62
N MET A 95 13.41 10.22 -8.94
CA MET A 95 12.89 11.44 -9.56
C MET A 95 11.45 11.32 -10.08
N CYS A 96 10.96 10.08 -10.18
CA CYS A 96 9.58 9.75 -10.53
C CYS A 96 8.76 9.44 -9.27
N PRO A 97 7.44 9.74 -9.27
CA PRO A 97 6.52 9.14 -8.32
C PRO A 97 6.67 7.61 -8.36
N THR A 98 6.91 7.03 -7.19
CA THR A 98 7.24 5.62 -6.98
C THR A 98 6.30 5.08 -5.91
N GLU A 99 5.61 3.98 -6.21
CA GLU A 99 4.80 3.24 -5.24
C GLU A 99 5.46 1.89 -4.97
N LEU A 100 5.61 1.55 -3.69
CA LEU A 100 5.93 0.21 -3.22
C LEU A 100 4.63 -0.35 -2.69
N PHE A 101 4.16 -1.45 -3.27
CA PHE A 101 2.83 -1.97 -2.97
C PHE A 101 2.85 -3.49 -2.86
N TYR A 102 2.01 -4.00 -1.96
CA TYR A 102 1.68 -5.42 -1.86
C TYR A 102 0.22 -5.59 -2.23
N ASP A 103 -0.04 -6.39 -3.24
CA ASP A 103 -1.37 -6.69 -3.73
C ASP A 103 -1.86 -7.99 -3.10
N TYR A 104 -2.89 -7.88 -2.26
CA TYR A 104 -3.47 -9.02 -1.57
C TYR A 104 -4.32 -9.91 -2.49
N GLU A 105 -4.83 -9.39 -3.61
CA GLU A 105 -5.62 -10.18 -4.56
C GLU A 105 -4.69 -11.01 -5.45
N GLU A 106 -3.57 -10.44 -5.86
CA GLU A 106 -2.55 -11.11 -6.68
C GLU A 106 -1.48 -11.86 -5.87
N ASP A 107 -1.49 -11.72 -4.53
CA ASP A 107 -0.48 -12.24 -3.60
C ASP A 107 0.96 -11.90 -4.04
N SER A 108 1.17 -10.64 -4.47
CA SER A 108 2.44 -10.22 -5.06
C SER A 108 2.87 -8.82 -4.63
N ALA A 109 4.17 -8.62 -4.50
CA ALA A 109 4.77 -7.32 -4.26
C ALA A 109 5.25 -6.71 -5.57
N TYR A 110 5.09 -5.40 -5.75
CA TYR A 110 5.60 -4.70 -6.92
C TYR A 110 5.94 -3.24 -6.65
N ILE A 111 6.72 -2.67 -7.56
CA ILE A 111 6.98 -1.24 -7.68
C ILE A 111 6.20 -0.71 -8.86
N ARG A 112 5.48 0.39 -8.68
CA ARG A 112 4.92 1.17 -9.78
C ARG A 112 5.65 2.49 -9.91
N LEU A 113 6.12 2.77 -11.12
CA LEU A 113 6.84 3.98 -11.46
C LEU A 113 6.02 4.78 -12.46
N LEU A 114 5.81 6.06 -12.15
CA LEU A 114 5.18 6.98 -13.09
C LEU A 114 6.28 7.67 -13.93
N PRO A 115 6.33 7.44 -15.26
CA PRO A 115 7.37 7.98 -16.12
C PRO A 115 7.48 9.51 -16.00
N ILE A 116 8.71 10.05 -16.07
CA ILE A 116 8.94 11.50 -15.84
C ILE A 116 8.20 12.37 -16.86
N GLU A 117 7.95 11.85 -18.05
CA GLU A 117 7.22 12.46 -19.16
C GLU A 117 5.78 12.81 -18.78
N THR A 118 5.18 12.05 -17.85
CA THR A 118 3.83 12.33 -17.33
C THR A 118 3.71 13.70 -16.66
N ARG A 119 4.82 14.28 -16.18
CA ARG A 119 4.83 15.65 -15.64
C ARG A 119 4.51 16.73 -16.66
N LEU A 120 4.64 16.43 -17.95
CA LEU A 120 4.27 17.35 -19.03
C LEU A 120 2.76 17.33 -19.30
N GLN A 121 2.02 16.38 -18.73
CA GLN A 121 0.58 16.28 -18.87
C GLN A 121 -0.12 17.18 -17.84
N GLU A 122 -1.28 17.72 -18.17
CA GLU A 122 -2.15 18.45 -17.23
C GLU A 122 -2.99 17.51 -16.35
N LYS A 123 -2.46 16.33 -16.01
CA LYS A 123 -3.13 15.36 -15.14
C LYS A 123 -2.46 15.31 -13.77
N SER A 124 -3.27 15.30 -12.73
CA SER A 124 -2.79 15.04 -11.36
C SER A 124 -2.36 13.58 -11.19
N ILE A 125 -1.53 13.32 -10.17
CA ILE A 125 -1.16 11.94 -9.80
C ILE A 125 -2.42 11.11 -9.48
N SER A 126 -3.43 11.70 -8.85
CA SER A 126 -4.69 11.03 -8.53
C SER A 126 -5.48 10.60 -9.77
N GLU A 127 -5.39 11.37 -10.86
CA GLU A 127 -5.98 10.99 -12.15
C GLU A 127 -5.16 9.88 -12.80
N LEU A 128 -3.84 10.03 -12.85
CA LEU A 128 -2.93 9.04 -13.43
C LEU A 128 -2.96 7.69 -12.71
N LYS A 129 -3.27 7.65 -11.40
CA LYS A 129 -3.51 6.41 -10.66
C LYS A 129 -4.65 5.56 -11.22
N ARG A 130 -5.61 6.18 -11.93
CA ARG A 130 -6.76 5.49 -12.56
C ARG A 130 -6.44 4.99 -13.97
N GLU A 131 -5.21 5.21 -14.44
CA GLU A 131 -4.73 4.83 -15.77
C GLU A 131 -3.54 3.87 -15.62
N PRO A 132 -3.76 2.58 -15.30
CA PRO A 132 -2.69 1.62 -15.03
C PRO A 132 -1.65 1.52 -16.16
N GLU A 133 -2.06 1.78 -17.40
CA GLU A 133 -1.22 1.80 -18.59
C GLU A 133 -0.15 2.91 -18.58
N GLN A 134 -0.35 3.97 -17.80
CA GLN A 134 0.65 5.03 -17.61
C GLN A 134 1.77 4.61 -16.66
N TRP A 135 1.57 3.54 -15.89
CA TRP A 135 2.51 3.07 -14.88
C TRP A 135 3.38 1.95 -15.43
N LYS A 136 4.67 2.00 -15.09
CA LYS A 136 5.58 0.88 -15.29
C LYS A 136 5.62 0.05 -14.00
N THR A 137 5.20 -1.20 -14.10
CA THR A 137 5.22 -2.16 -12.99
C THR A 137 6.47 -3.03 -13.04
N ILE A 138 7.14 -3.19 -11.89
CA ILE A 138 8.26 -4.09 -11.69
C ILE A 138 7.90 -5.01 -10.53
N HIS A 139 7.77 -6.32 -10.78
CA HIS A 139 7.46 -7.29 -9.72
C HIS A 139 8.68 -7.51 -8.82
N LEU A 140 8.40 -7.73 -7.54
CA LEU A 140 9.39 -7.90 -6.49
C LEU A 140 9.32 -9.33 -5.94
N ASP A 141 10.47 -10.01 -5.91
CA ASP A 141 10.63 -11.26 -5.17
C ASP A 141 11.17 -10.97 -3.77
N VAL A 142 10.26 -10.86 -2.79
CA VAL A 142 10.58 -10.60 -1.38
C VAL A 142 11.41 -11.71 -0.73
N ASN A 143 11.51 -12.89 -1.36
CA ASN A 143 12.33 -14.00 -0.86
C ASN A 143 13.78 -13.96 -1.40
N SER A 144 14.07 -13.08 -2.36
CA SER A 144 15.38 -12.97 -3.01
C SER A 144 15.94 -11.56 -2.87
N SER A 145 16.89 -11.39 -1.93
CA SER A 145 17.55 -10.09 -1.72
C SER A 145 18.27 -9.57 -2.96
N ASP A 146 18.79 -10.47 -3.81
CA ASP A 146 19.52 -10.08 -5.01
C ASP A 146 18.57 -9.57 -6.11
N GLN A 147 17.42 -10.24 -6.31
CA GLN A 147 16.40 -9.75 -7.25
C GLN A 147 15.76 -8.44 -6.79
N MET A 148 15.57 -8.27 -5.47
CA MET A 148 15.09 -7.01 -4.89
C MET A 148 16.03 -5.84 -5.20
N VAL A 149 17.34 -6.06 -5.19
CA VAL A 149 18.34 -5.02 -5.53
C VAL A 149 18.38 -4.74 -7.03
N GLU A 150 18.19 -5.75 -7.88
CA GLU A 150 18.18 -5.56 -9.34
C GLU A 150 16.94 -4.79 -9.83
N ALA A 151 15.82 -4.97 -9.13
CA ALA A 151 14.55 -4.30 -9.43
C ALA A 151 14.52 -2.80 -9.02
N LEU A 152 15.43 -2.35 -8.15
CA LEU A 152 15.43 -1.05 -7.48
C LEU A 152 16.65 -0.15 -7.83
#